data_AF-E6MXU0-F1
#
_entry.id   AF-E6MXU0-F1
#
_cell.length_a   1.000
_cell.length_b   1.000
_cell.length_c   1.000
_cell.angle_alpha   90.00
_cell.angle_beta   90.00
_cell.angle_gamma   90.00
#
_symmetry.space_group_name_H-M   'P 1'
#
loop_
_entity.id
_entity.type
_entity.pdbx_description
1 polymer ?
#
loop_
_entity_poly.entity_id
_entity_poly.type
_entity_poly.pdbx_seq_one_letter_code
_entity_poly.pdbx_strand_id
1 'polypeptide(L)'
;MKSLFIRLLLLGSAAGVFYHTQNQSLPAGELVYPSAPQIRDGGDALHYLNRIRAQIGLHKLAHAPVLENSARRHARYLTLNPEDGHGEHHPDNPHYTAQKLTERTRLAGYLYNGVHENISTEEEAAESSDSDIRTQQRQVDGLMSAIYHRLSLLDRHTDEAGAAFVRENGKTVLVFNQGNGRFERHCAQGRNQPEAGRKYYRNACHNGAVVYTDEAMPAQELLYTAYPVGNGALPYFHGERPDPVPEYEITGNPASIDFSEAAGKITMKSFKLYQGKNEIRPVRVLTAGNDPNGRLTAYQFALFPLKPLEYGTLYTAVFDYVRNGRRAQAKWQFRTRKPDYPYFEVNGGETLAVRKGEKYFIHWRGRWCLEACTRYTYRQRPGSRLSIGRHEAGGIVFSVDGMAGSRITLAPEGETERGVTLYLQD
;
A
#
# COMPACT_ATOMS: atom_id res chain seq x y z
N MET A 1 13.77 -27.59 74.06
CA MET A 1 14.02 -26.38 73.25
C MET A 1 15.19 -26.54 72.26
N LYS A 2 15.19 -27.58 71.40
CA LYS A 2 16.18 -27.72 70.30
C LYS A 2 15.58 -28.21 68.97
N SER A 3 14.28 -28.49 68.92
CA SER A 3 13.60 -29.04 67.73
C SER A 3 12.79 -28.01 66.92
N LEU A 4 12.63 -26.78 67.40
CA LEU A 4 11.82 -25.76 66.72
C LEU A 4 12.64 -24.82 65.81
N PHE A 5 13.95 -24.72 66.04
CA PHE A 5 14.83 -23.83 65.26
C PHE A 5 15.28 -24.43 63.91
N ILE A 6 15.21 -25.75 63.72
CA ILE A 6 15.65 -26.41 62.48
C ILE A 6 14.54 -26.41 61.40
N ARG A 7 13.26 -26.26 61.78
CA ARG A 7 12.15 -26.20 60.81
C ARG A 7 11.92 -24.82 60.18
N LEU A 8 12.41 -23.73 60.78
CA LEU A 8 12.30 -22.39 60.18
C LEU A 8 13.41 -22.10 59.14
N LEU A 9 14.57 -22.74 59.23
CA LEU A 9 15.69 -22.55 58.29
C LEU A 9 15.49 -23.29 56.94
N LEU A 10 14.68 -24.35 56.92
CA LEU A 10 14.34 -25.09 55.69
C LEU A 10 13.18 -24.47 54.89
N LEU A 11 12.30 -23.69 55.54
CA LEU A 11 11.22 -22.96 54.87
C LEU A 11 11.70 -21.62 54.25
N GLY A 12 12.68 -20.95 54.87
CA GLY A 12 13.28 -19.74 54.32
C GLY A 12 14.16 -19.99 53.08
N SER A 13 14.78 -21.17 53.00
CA SER A 13 15.64 -21.56 51.86
C SER A 13 14.82 -22.10 50.68
N ALA A 14 13.70 -22.79 50.91
CA ALA A 14 12.78 -23.19 49.84
C ALA A 14 12.02 -22.00 49.22
N ALA A 15 11.59 -21.03 50.04
CA ALA A 15 10.95 -19.81 49.54
C ALA A 15 11.95 -18.89 48.80
N GLY A 16 13.20 -18.80 49.28
CA GLY A 16 14.27 -18.03 48.63
C GLY A 16 14.69 -18.62 47.28
N VAL A 17 14.78 -19.94 47.15
CA VAL A 17 15.13 -20.59 45.87
C VAL A 17 13.97 -20.56 44.86
N PHE A 18 12.71 -20.68 45.30
CA PHE A 18 11.55 -20.49 44.41
C PHE A 18 11.41 -19.03 43.93
N TYR A 19 11.62 -18.04 44.79
CA TYR A 19 11.62 -16.62 44.39
C TYR A 19 12.80 -16.28 43.47
N HIS A 20 13.97 -16.89 43.70
CA HIS A 20 15.16 -16.60 42.91
C HIS A 20 15.09 -17.20 41.48
N THR A 21 14.36 -18.31 41.29
CA THR A 21 14.11 -18.87 39.95
C THR A 21 12.99 -18.20 39.16
N GLN A 22 12.08 -17.46 39.81
CA GLN A 22 11.02 -16.74 39.12
C GLN A 22 11.46 -15.37 38.58
N ASN A 23 12.56 -14.81 39.09
CA ASN A 23 12.99 -13.45 38.77
C ASN A 23 14.42 -13.36 38.22
N GLN A 24 14.88 -14.38 37.49
CA GLN A 24 16.00 -14.18 36.58
C GLN A 24 15.51 -13.30 35.42
N SER A 25 15.67 -11.99 35.61
CA SER A 25 15.69 -11.04 34.51
C SER A 25 16.75 -11.53 33.52
N LEU A 26 16.34 -11.77 32.29
CA LEU A 26 17.28 -12.12 31.23
C LEU A 26 18.30 -10.99 31.10
N PRO A 27 19.62 -11.27 31.03
CA PRO A 27 20.60 -10.23 30.80
C PRO A 27 20.29 -9.52 29.47
N ALA A 28 20.47 -8.19 29.42
CA ALA A 28 20.09 -7.35 28.29
C ALA A 28 20.74 -7.74 26.93
N GLY A 29 21.73 -8.64 26.92
CA GLY A 29 22.34 -9.19 25.71
C GLY A 29 21.65 -10.42 25.11
N GLU A 30 20.67 -11.01 25.79
CA GLU A 30 19.92 -12.20 25.32
C GLU A 30 18.56 -11.83 24.69
N LEU A 31 18.11 -10.59 24.91
CA LEU A 31 16.85 -10.07 24.38
C LEU A 31 17.06 -9.37 23.03
N VAL A 32 16.21 -9.72 22.06
CA VAL A 32 16.08 -8.99 20.80
C VAL A 32 15.08 -7.86 21.01
N TYR A 33 15.51 -6.63 20.70
CA TYR A 33 14.67 -5.43 20.81
C TYR A 33 14.02 -5.09 19.46
N PRO A 34 12.84 -4.47 19.46
CA PRO A 34 12.13 -4.12 18.24
C PRO A 34 12.88 -3.03 17.47
N SER A 35 12.88 -3.14 16.16
CA SER A 35 13.29 -2.08 15.24
C SER A 35 12.24 -0.98 15.19
N ALA A 36 12.70 0.26 14.97
CA ALA A 36 11.82 1.43 14.93
C ALA A 36 10.85 1.39 13.74
N PRO A 37 9.56 1.78 13.93
CA PRO A 37 8.54 1.78 12.90
C PRO A 37 8.83 2.75 11.75
N GLN A 38 8.04 2.61 10.69
CA GLN A 38 7.88 3.64 9.67
C GLN A 38 7.20 4.87 10.27
N ILE A 39 7.81 6.04 10.08
CA ILE A 39 7.18 7.30 10.41
C ILE A 39 6.36 7.74 9.20
N ARG A 40 5.05 7.85 9.41
CA ARG A 40 4.10 8.46 8.47
C ARG A 40 3.91 9.92 8.83
N ASP A 41 3.63 10.76 7.85
CA ASP A 41 3.22 12.14 8.11
C ASP A 41 1.73 12.22 8.47
N GLY A 42 1.30 13.38 8.95
CA GLY A 42 -0.12 13.72 9.07
C GLY A 42 -0.63 14.32 7.75
N GLY A 43 -1.48 13.60 7.03
CA GLY A 43 -2.14 14.09 5.83
C GLY A 43 -3.09 13.04 5.25
N ASP A 44 -4.24 13.49 4.73
CA ASP A 44 -5.22 12.63 4.11
C ASP A 44 -4.72 11.94 2.82
N ALA A 45 -5.57 11.12 2.21
CA ALA A 45 -5.24 10.37 1.00
C ALA A 45 -4.76 11.26 -0.16
N LEU A 46 -5.42 12.40 -0.42
CA LEU A 46 -5.05 13.31 -1.51
C LEU A 46 -3.75 14.04 -1.22
N HIS A 47 -3.55 14.48 0.02
CA HIS A 47 -2.27 15.02 0.46
C HIS A 47 -1.15 14.02 0.24
N TYR A 48 -1.36 12.77 0.64
CA TYR A 48 -0.35 11.74 0.52
C TYR A 48 0.00 11.43 -0.94
N LEU A 49 -1.01 11.23 -1.80
CA LEU A 49 -0.83 11.05 -3.23
C LEU A 49 -0.06 12.22 -3.85
N ASN A 50 -0.38 13.46 -3.47
CA ASN A 50 0.30 14.64 -3.97
C ASN A 50 1.78 14.72 -3.56
N ARG A 51 2.16 14.18 -2.39
CA ARG A 51 3.57 14.04 -2.04
C ARG A 51 4.27 13.02 -2.93
N ILE A 52 3.64 11.89 -3.22
CA ILE A 52 4.18 10.87 -4.12
C ILE A 52 4.36 11.46 -5.53
N ARG A 53 3.36 12.17 -6.06
CA ARG A 53 3.44 12.87 -7.35
C ARG A 53 4.60 13.86 -7.38
N ALA A 54 4.74 14.68 -6.35
CA ALA A 54 5.84 15.64 -6.25
C ALA A 54 7.23 14.97 -6.19
N GLN A 55 7.37 13.81 -5.53
CA GLN A 55 8.62 13.07 -5.45
C GLN A 55 9.12 12.55 -6.81
N ILE A 56 8.21 12.31 -7.76
CA ILE A 56 8.56 11.88 -9.13
C ILE A 56 8.52 13.03 -10.15
N GLY A 57 8.42 14.28 -9.68
CA GLY A 57 8.43 15.48 -10.52
C GLY A 57 7.09 15.81 -11.18
N LEU A 58 6.01 15.10 -10.86
CA LEU A 58 4.67 15.48 -11.30
C LEU A 58 4.14 16.66 -10.48
N HIS A 59 3.24 17.43 -11.10
CA HIS A 59 2.50 18.45 -10.40
C HIS A 59 1.51 17.82 -9.40
N LYS A 60 1.23 18.56 -8.32
CA LYS A 60 0.19 18.20 -7.37
C LYS A 60 -1.19 18.39 -8.03
N LEU A 61 -2.08 17.45 -7.79
CA LEU A 61 -3.49 17.54 -8.15
C LEU A 61 -4.15 18.61 -7.28
N ALA A 62 -4.80 19.59 -7.91
CA ALA A 62 -5.69 20.50 -7.24
C ALA A 62 -6.89 19.75 -6.65
N HIS A 63 -7.42 20.22 -5.53
CA HIS A 63 -8.63 19.66 -4.96
C HIS A 63 -9.85 20.11 -5.76
N ALA A 64 -10.66 19.16 -6.23
CA ALA A 64 -11.88 19.40 -6.99
C ALA A 64 -13.11 18.94 -6.18
N PRO A 65 -13.87 19.85 -5.54
CA PRO A 65 -15.01 19.48 -4.69
C PRO A 65 -16.10 18.69 -5.41
N VAL A 66 -16.31 18.95 -6.71
CA VAL A 66 -17.28 18.22 -7.55
C VAL A 66 -16.89 16.75 -7.70
N LEU A 67 -15.61 16.48 -7.97
CA LEU A 67 -15.08 15.11 -8.05
C LEU A 67 -15.08 14.43 -6.68
N GLU A 68 -14.83 15.17 -5.59
CA GLU A 68 -14.88 14.63 -4.23
C GLU A 68 -16.30 14.21 -3.86
N ASN A 69 -17.31 15.02 -4.19
CA ASN A 69 -18.70 14.68 -3.96
C ASN A 69 -19.09 13.39 -4.71
N SER A 70 -18.67 13.25 -5.96
CA SER A 70 -18.87 12.02 -6.74
C SER A 70 -18.17 10.82 -6.07
N ALA A 71 -16.90 10.96 -5.69
CA ALA A 71 -16.13 9.93 -5.01
C ALA A 71 -16.77 9.53 -3.67
N ARG A 72 -17.30 10.47 -2.89
CA ARG A 72 -17.93 10.22 -1.59
C ARG A 72 -19.22 9.43 -1.70
N ARG A 73 -20.06 9.75 -2.71
CA ARG A 73 -21.29 8.98 -2.97
C ARG A 73 -20.95 7.54 -3.37
N HIS A 74 -19.97 7.37 -4.25
CA HIS A 74 -19.52 6.05 -4.67
C HIS A 74 -18.85 5.25 -3.53
N ALA A 75 -18.05 5.91 -2.68
CA ALA A 75 -17.45 5.28 -1.51
C ALA A 75 -18.52 4.75 -0.55
N ARG A 76 -19.60 5.50 -0.30
CA ARG A 76 -20.74 5.03 0.50
C ARG A 76 -21.49 3.88 -0.14
N TYR A 77 -21.72 3.94 -1.45
CA TYR A 77 -22.31 2.84 -2.23
C TYR A 77 -21.54 1.52 -2.00
N LEU A 78 -20.22 1.57 -2.10
CA LEU A 78 -19.33 0.40 -1.92
C LEU A 78 -19.26 -0.12 -0.47
N THR A 79 -19.71 0.63 0.53
CA THR A 79 -19.83 0.06 1.90
C THR A 79 -20.92 -1.01 1.99
N LEU A 80 -21.92 -0.95 1.11
CA LEU A 80 -23.01 -1.92 1.02
C LEU A 80 -22.74 -2.95 -0.09
N ASN A 81 -22.22 -2.52 -1.24
CA ASN A 81 -21.95 -3.36 -2.43
C ASN A 81 -20.48 -3.32 -2.86
N PRO A 82 -19.52 -3.81 -2.03
CA PRO A 82 -18.09 -3.73 -2.33
C PRO A 82 -17.66 -4.49 -3.60
N GLU A 83 -18.41 -5.52 -4.00
CA GLU A 83 -18.16 -6.37 -5.16
C GLU A 83 -18.31 -5.65 -6.51
N ASP A 84 -19.06 -4.55 -6.54
CA ASP A 84 -19.35 -3.82 -7.78
C ASP A 84 -18.14 -3.01 -8.28
N GLY A 85 -17.15 -2.76 -7.42
CA GLY A 85 -15.91 -2.07 -7.78
C GLY A 85 -16.17 -0.71 -8.43
N HIS A 86 -15.73 -0.52 -9.67
CA HIS A 86 -15.91 0.75 -10.40
C HIS A 86 -17.35 1.01 -10.87
N GLY A 87 -18.23 0.01 -10.81
CA GLY A 87 -19.62 0.08 -11.26
C GLY A 87 -20.60 0.38 -10.12
N GLU A 88 -21.80 0.82 -10.48
CA GLU A 88 -22.96 0.75 -9.58
C GLU A 88 -24.04 -0.09 -10.25
N HIS A 89 -24.27 -1.31 -9.77
CA HIS A 89 -25.18 -2.27 -10.40
C HIS A 89 -26.50 -2.47 -9.64
N HIS A 90 -26.67 -1.83 -8.48
CA HIS A 90 -27.79 -2.01 -7.56
C HIS A 90 -28.56 -0.69 -7.36
N PRO A 91 -29.60 -0.40 -8.18
CA PRO A 91 -30.39 0.84 -8.08
C PRO A 91 -31.19 1.01 -6.78
N ASP A 92 -31.38 -0.07 -6.03
CA ASP A 92 -32.02 -0.10 -4.71
C ASP A 92 -31.09 0.35 -3.57
N ASN A 93 -29.77 0.40 -3.83
CA ASN A 93 -28.82 0.98 -2.88
C ASN A 93 -29.13 2.49 -2.68
N PRO A 94 -29.30 2.98 -1.45
CA PRO A 94 -29.67 4.37 -1.17
C PRO A 94 -28.61 5.39 -1.62
N HIS A 95 -27.40 4.95 -1.93
CA HIS A 95 -26.31 5.76 -2.43
C HIS A 95 -26.10 5.64 -3.93
N TYR A 96 -26.92 4.85 -4.64
CA TYR A 96 -26.86 4.73 -6.10
C TYR A 96 -26.97 6.09 -6.78
N THR A 97 -26.14 6.28 -7.80
CA THR A 97 -26.05 7.51 -8.59
C THR A 97 -26.18 7.18 -10.07
N ALA A 98 -25.28 6.35 -10.60
CA ALA A 98 -25.26 5.88 -11.97
C ALA A 98 -24.21 4.77 -12.15
N GLN A 99 -24.48 3.86 -13.07
CA GLN A 99 -23.62 2.69 -13.31
C GLN A 99 -22.17 3.02 -13.68
N LYS A 100 -21.91 4.09 -14.43
CA LYS A 100 -20.59 4.41 -14.98
C LYS A 100 -20.01 5.68 -14.35
N LEU A 101 -18.71 5.67 -14.06
CA LEU A 101 -17.95 6.81 -13.53
C LEU A 101 -18.29 8.13 -14.23
N THR A 102 -18.20 8.18 -15.56
CA THR A 102 -18.44 9.41 -16.34
C THR A 102 -19.84 9.98 -16.08
N GLU A 103 -20.84 9.12 -15.91
CA GLU A 103 -22.19 9.55 -15.60
C GLU A 103 -22.32 10.01 -14.13
N ARG A 104 -21.65 9.32 -13.20
CA ARG A 104 -21.60 9.74 -11.79
C ARG A 104 -20.97 11.13 -11.62
N THR A 105 -19.87 11.39 -12.32
CA THR A 105 -19.19 12.70 -12.29
C THR A 105 -20.01 13.77 -13.00
N ARG A 106 -20.67 13.44 -14.12
CA ARG A 106 -21.61 14.34 -14.80
C ARG A 106 -22.77 14.77 -13.91
N LEU A 107 -23.40 13.83 -13.22
CA LEU A 107 -24.50 14.12 -12.28
C LEU A 107 -24.03 14.91 -11.06
N ALA A 108 -22.75 14.82 -10.69
CA ALA A 108 -22.15 15.69 -9.68
C ALA A 108 -21.85 17.11 -10.20
N GLY A 109 -21.85 17.32 -11.51
CA GLY A 109 -21.63 18.62 -12.16
C GLY A 109 -20.30 18.76 -12.91
N TYR A 110 -19.54 17.68 -13.11
CA TYR A 110 -18.28 17.70 -13.86
C TYR A 110 -18.55 17.50 -15.35
N LEU A 111 -18.13 18.43 -16.19
CA LEU A 111 -18.47 18.44 -17.62
C LEU A 111 -17.46 17.67 -18.48
N TYR A 112 -16.21 17.56 -18.06
CA TYR A 112 -15.16 16.86 -18.79
C TYR A 112 -15.31 15.33 -18.68
N ASN A 113 -15.27 14.64 -19.82
CA ASN A 113 -15.50 13.21 -19.93
C ASN A 113 -14.27 12.36 -19.55
N GLY A 114 -13.06 12.94 -19.60
CA GLY A 114 -11.81 12.22 -19.37
C GLY A 114 -11.47 12.08 -17.88
N VAL A 115 -12.35 11.42 -17.13
CA VAL A 115 -12.18 11.13 -15.71
C VAL A 115 -11.66 9.73 -15.46
N HIS A 116 -10.82 9.57 -14.44
CA HIS A 116 -10.28 8.30 -13.99
C HIS A 116 -10.65 8.04 -12.53
N GLU A 117 -10.82 6.79 -12.16
CA GLU A 117 -11.18 6.40 -10.80
C GLU A 117 -10.22 5.34 -10.27
N ASN A 118 -9.86 5.46 -8.99
CA ASN A 118 -9.14 4.44 -8.25
C ASN A 118 -9.88 4.15 -6.95
N ILE A 119 -10.05 2.88 -6.62
CA ILE A 119 -10.84 2.44 -5.46
C ILE A 119 -10.04 1.47 -4.59
N SER A 120 -10.14 1.62 -3.28
CA SER A 120 -9.63 0.65 -2.33
C SER A 120 -10.71 0.37 -1.30
N THR A 121 -11.05 -0.91 -1.12
CA THR A 121 -12.05 -1.37 -0.16
C THR A 121 -11.42 -2.42 0.74
N GLU A 122 -11.46 -2.19 2.05
CA GLU A 122 -11.01 -3.15 3.07
C GLU A 122 -12.15 -3.44 4.06
N GLU A 123 -12.28 -4.70 4.47
CA GLU A 123 -13.05 -5.07 5.66
C GLU A 123 -12.33 -4.57 6.92
N GLU A 124 -13.10 -4.07 7.89
CA GLU A 124 -12.55 -3.58 9.14
C GLU A 124 -12.24 -4.75 10.08
N ALA A 125 -10.96 -4.92 10.43
CA ALA A 125 -10.57 -5.89 11.45
C ALA A 125 -11.12 -5.46 12.82
N ALA A 126 -11.78 -6.39 13.53
CA ALA A 126 -12.47 -6.14 14.79
C ALA A 126 -11.61 -5.48 15.91
N GLU A 127 -10.28 -5.57 15.84
CA GLU A 127 -9.33 -4.98 16.80
C GLU A 127 -8.44 -3.86 16.19
N SER A 128 -8.78 -3.36 15.00
CA SER A 128 -8.06 -2.29 14.31
C SER A 128 -8.27 -0.94 15.00
N SER A 129 -7.22 -0.41 15.65
CA SER A 129 -7.22 0.89 16.32
C SER A 129 -6.51 1.99 15.51
N ASP A 130 -6.38 1.81 14.21
CA ASP A 130 -5.66 2.76 13.36
C ASP A 130 -6.52 3.98 13.04
N SER A 131 -5.88 5.16 13.05
CA SER A 131 -6.55 6.38 12.64
C SER A 131 -6.98 6.33 11.17
N ASP A 132 -8.01 7.10 10.83
CA ASP A 132 -8.51 7.28 9.47
C ASP A 132 -7.39 7.68 8.52
N ILE A 133 -6.55 8.62 8.95
CA ILE A 133 -5.40 9.09 8.18
C ILE A 133 -4.42 7.95 7.89
N ARG A 134 -4.08 7.12 8.88
CA ARG A 134 -3.18 5.99 8.66
C ARG A 134 -3.80 4.97 7.71
N THR A 135 -5.10 4.71 7.84
CA THR A 135 -5.85 3.77 7.00
C THR A 135 -5.89 4.25 5.55
N GLN A 136 -6.24 5.51 5.34
CA GLN A 136 -6.20 6.16 4.02
C GLN A 136 -4.84 6.02 3.37
N GLN A 137 -3.76 6.32 4.11
CA GLN A 137 -2.43 6.22 3.55
C GLN A 137 -2.03 4.78 3.21
N ARG A 138 -2.41 3.77 4.02
CA ARG A 138 -2.22 2.35 3.66
C ARG A 138 -2.97 1.96 2.39
N GLN A 139 -4.21 2.42 2.23
CA GLN A 139 -4.98 2.16 1.02
C GLN A 139 -4.32 2.80 -0.21
N VAL A 140 -3.79 4.02 -0.08
CA VAL A 140 -2.93 4.62 -1.12
C VAL A 140 -1.71 3.77 -1.39
N ASP A 141 -1.03 3.25 -0.37
CA ASP A 141 0.14 2.38 -0.55
C ASP A 141 -0.21 1.12 -1.36
N GLY A 142 -1.35 0.49 -1.05
CA GLY A 142 -1.88 -0.66 -1.79
C GLY A 142 -2.14 -0.33 -3.25
N LEU A 143 -2.89 0.75 -3.52
CA LEU A 143 -3.13 1.26 -4.87
C LEU A 143 -1.84 1.59 -5.62
N MET A 144 -0.85 2.15 -4.93
CA MET A 144 0.45 2.46 -5.51
C MET A 144 1.30 1.21 -5.75
N SER A 145 1.03 0.07 -5.11
CA SER A 145 1.66 -1.21 -5.44
C SER A 145 1.03 -1.89 -6.66
N ALA A 146 -0.25 -1.63 -6.91
CA ALA A 146 -1.05 -2.13 -8.03
C ALA A 146 -0.75 -1.36 -9.32
N ILE A 147 -0.35 -2.04 -10.40
CA ILE A 147 0.29 -1.39 -11.54
C ILE A 147 -0.69 -0.55 -12.37
N TYR A 148 -1.92 -1.03 -12.58
CA TYR A 148 -2.91 -0.28 -13.36
C TYR A 148 -3.41 0.92 -12.57
N HIS A 149 -3.65 0.74 -11.27
CA HIS A 149 -4.05 1.82 -10.38
C HIS A 149 -2.95 2.88 -10.25
N ARG A 150 -1.70 2.46 -10.03
CA ARG A 150 -0.53 3.35 -10.01
C ARG A 150 -0.45 4.20 -11.27
N LEU A 151 -0.54 3.59 -12.45
CA LEU A 151 -0.41 4.31 -13.71
C LEU A 151 -1.53 5.35 -13.89
N SER A 152 -2.75 5.05 -13.40
CA SER A 152 -3.85 6.01 -13.34
C SER A 152 -3.61 7.15 -12.33
N LEU A 153 -3.19 6.82 -11.10
CA LEU A 153 -2.89 7.80 -10.04
C LEU A 153 -1.72 8.74 -10.39
N LEU A 154 -0.78 8.24 -11.19
CA LEU A 154 0.39 8.99 -11.68
C LEU A 154 0.20 9.54 -13.09
N ASP A 155 -1.03 9.57 -13.63
CA ASP A 155 -1.27 10.17 -14.93
C ASP A 155 -0.85 11.65 -14.92
N ARG A 156 -0.04 11.98 -15.90
CA ARG A 156 0.51 13.32 -16.16
C ARG A 156 -0.51 14.27 -16.77
N HIS A 157 -1.59 13.74 -17.33
CA HIS A 157 -2.64 14.53 -17.97
C HIS A 157 -3.74 14.96 -16.99
N THR A 158 -3.78 14.40 -15.78
CA THR A 158 -4.71 14.84 -14.74
C THR A 158 -4.06 15.88 -13.85
N ASP A 159 -4.74 17.01 -13.61
CA ASP A 159 -4.24 18.12 -12.79
C ASP A 159 -5.12 18.45 -11.57
N GLU A 160 -6.22 17.73 -11.39
CA GLU A 160 -7.09 17.84 -10.24
C GLU A 160 -7.72 16.50 -9.84
N ALA A 161 -8.15 16.41 -8.59
CA ALA A 161 -8.82 15.24 -8.05
C ALA A 161 -9.73 15.57 -6.87
N GLY A 162 -10.72 14.72 -6.68
CA GLY A 162 -11.43 14.57 -5.42
C GLY A 162 -11.13 13.20 -4.82
N ALA A 163 -10.87 13.15 -3.51
CA ALA A 163 -10.64 11.91 -2.78
C ALA A 163 -11.61 11.83 -1.60
N ALA A 164 -12.29 10.70 -1.45
CA ALA A 164 -13.21 10.48 -0.34
C ALA A 164 -12.92 9.17 0.37
N PHE A 165 -12.80 9.26 1.69
CA PHE A 165 -12.70 8.12 2.59
C PHE A 165 -13.98 7.99 3.40
N VAL A 166 -14.51 6.77 3.49
CA VAL A 166 -15.71 6.41 4.26
C VAL A 166 -15.40 5.19 5.10
N ARG A 167 -15.70 5.28 6.41
CA ARG A 167 -15.73 4.15 7.34
C ARG A 167 -17.14 3.97 7.86
N GLU A 168 -17.87 3.04 7.27
CA GLU A 168 -19.26 2.73 7.62
C GLU A 168 -19.48 1.21 7.39
N ASN A 169 -20.44 0.61 8.10
CA ASN A 169 -20.85 -0.80 7.92
C ASN A 169 -19.71 -1.84 8.05
N GLY A 170 -18.73 -1.56 8.92
CA GLY A 170 -17.57 -2.45 9.12
C GLY A 170 -16.60 -2.48 7.94
N LYS A 171 -16.67 -1.51 7.02
CA LYS A 171 -15.76 -1.38 5.88
C LYS A 171 -15.09 -0.02 5.86
N THR A 172 -13.92 0.02 5.23
CA THR A 172 -13.23 1.26 4.88
C THR A 172 -13.07 1.35 3.37
N VAL A 173 -13.59 2.42 2.78
CA VAL A 173 -13.56 2.64 1.32
C VAL A 173 -12.89 3.97 1.03
N LEU A 174 -11.90 3.94 0.15
CA LEU A 174 -11.23 5.11 -0.40
C LEU A 174 -11.45 5.17 -1.90
N VAL A 175 -11.98 6.29 -2.40
CA VAL A 175 -12.18 6.55 -3.82
C VAL A 175 -11.45 7.83 -4.22
N PHE A 176 -10.69 7.77 -5.30
CA PHE A 176 -10.15 8.92 -6.02
C PHE A 176 -10.85 9.07 -7.35
N ASN A 177 -11.36 10.26 -7.64
CA ASN A 177 -11.76 10.66 -8.99
C ASN A 177 -10.80 11.75 -9.47
N GLN A 178 -10.06 11.48 -10.54
CA GLN A 178 -9.10 12.40 -11.17
C GLN A 178 -9.66 12.95 -12.49
N GLY A 179 -9.36 14.22 -12.75
CA GLY A 179 -9.77 14.90 -13.97
C GLY A 179 -8.73 15.90 -14.45
N ASN A 180 -9.13 16.74 -15.40
CA ASN A 180 -8.31 17.83 -15.92
C ASN A 180 -9.11 19.13 -15.88
N GLY A 181 -8.77 20.00 -14.93
CA GLY A 181 -9.43 21.27 -14.67
C GLY A 181 -9.30 22.25 -15.83
N ARG A 182 -8.27 22.12 -16.68
CA ARG A 182 -8.20 22.90 -17.92
C ARG A 182 -9.27 22.48 -18.90
N PHE A 183 -9.42 21.18 -19.15
CA PHE A 183 -10.52 20.66 -19.98
C PHE A 183 -11.87 21.02 -19.38
N GLU A 184 -12.05 20.87 -18.07
CA GLU A 184 -13.30 21.23 -17.37
C GLU A 184 -13.66 22.71 -17.60
N ARG A 185 -12.70 23.63 -17.45
CA ARG A 185 -12.92 25.06 -17.74
C ARG A 185 -13.32 25.32 -19.19
N HIS A 186 -12.72 24.62 -20.15
CA HIS A 186 -13.11 24.75 -21.56
C HIS A 186 -14.50 24.17 -21.83
N CYS A 187 -14.86 23.06 -21.17
CA CYS A 187 -16.21 22.52 -21.24
C CYS A 187 -17.24 23.50 -20.68
N ALA A 188 -16.92 24.17 -19.56
CA ALA A 188 -17.77 25.18 -18.94
C ALA A 188 -17.98 26.44 -19.80
N GLN A 189 -17.08 26.74 -20.74
CA GLN A 189 -17.26 27.84 -21.69
C GLN A 189 -18.36 27.57 -22.73
N GLY A 190 -18.78 26.32 -22.94
CA GLY A 190 -19.92 25.99 -23.81
C GLY A 190 -19.71 26.31 -25.30
N ARG A 191 -18.46 26.32 -25.79
CA ARG A 191 -18.14 26.61 -27.20
C ARG A 191 -18.60 25.45 -28.09
N ASN A 192 -19.73 25.61 -28.78
CA ASN A 192 -20.32 24.51 -29.57
C ASN A 192 -20.13 24.65 -31.09
N GLN A 193 -19.45 25.71 -31.54
CA GLN A 193 -19.12 25.96 -32.95
C GLN A 193 -17.60 25.91 -33.14
N PRO A 194 -17.05 24.80 -33.71
CA PRO A 194 -15.62 24.69 -33.94
C PRO A 194 -15.15 25.64 -35.04
N GLU A 195 -14.02 26.29 -34.80
CA GLU A 195 -13.33 27.15 -35.77
C GLU A 195 -12.82 26.34 -36.96
N ALA A 196 -13.01 26.87 -38.17
CA ALA A 196 -12.59 26.21 -39.40
C ALA A 196 -11.07 25.97 -39.39
N GLY A 197 -10.67 24.71 -39.60
CA GLY A 197 -9.25 24.30 -39.69
C GLY A 197 -8.53 24.11 -38.34
N ARG A 198 -9.17 24.44 -37.21
CA ARG A 198 -8.56 24.27 -35.88
C ARG A 198 -8.82 22.87 -35.34
N LYS A 199 -7.78 22.21 -34.81
CA LYS A 199 -7.87 20.85 -34.26
C LYS A 199 -8.48 20.88 -32.86
N TYR A 200 -9.39 19.95 -32.59
CA TYR A 200 -10.08 19.84 -31.31
C TYR A 200 -10.38 18.38 -30.93
N TYR A 201 -10.58 18.16 -29.63
CA TYR A 201 -11.02 16.88 -29.10
C TYR A 201 -12.54 16.74 -29.25
N ARG A 202 -12.99 15.72 -30.00
CA ARG A 202 -14.41 15.38 -30.08
C ARG A 202 -14.84 14.66 -28.81
N ASN A 203 -16.07 14.88 -28.37
CA ASN A 203 -16.65 14.23 -27.19
C ASN A 203 -15.80 14.41 -25.91
N ALA A 204 -15.07 15.52 -25.81
CA ALA A 204 -14.34 15.84 -24.59
C ALA A 204 -15.29 16.26 -23.46
N CYS A 205 -16.42 16.86 -23.79
CA CYS A 205 -17.36 17.42 -22.83
C CYS A 205 -18.75 16.80 -22.95
N HIS A 206 -19.42 16.55 -21.81
CA HIS A 206 -20.79 16.03 -21.76
C HIS A 206 -21.82 16.97 -22.40
N ASN A 207 -21.55 18.29 -22.41
CA ASN A 207 -22.41 19.31 -23.00
C ASN A 207 -22.14 19.56 -24.50
N GLY A 208 -21.25 18.79 -25.13
CA GLY A 208 -20.89 18.95 -26.54
C GLY A 208 -19.92 20.09 -26.84
N ALA A 209 -19.38 20.77 -25.81
CA ALA A 209 -18.41 21.83 -25.99
C ALA A 209 -17.10 21.33 -26.62
N VAL A 210 -16.52 22.21 -27.42
CA VAL A 210 -15.27 22.01 -28.15
C VAL A 210 -14.08 22.41 -27.27
N VAL A 211 -13.10 21.50 -27.18
CA VAL A 211 -11.81 21.77 -26.54
C VAL A 211 -10.71 21.68 -27.58
N TYR A 212 -10.04 22.78 -27.86
CA TYR A 212 -8.98 22.83 -28.87
C TYR A 212 -7.67 22.24 -28.36
N THR A 213 -6.94 21.56 -29.24
CA THR A 213 -5.73 20.81 -28.85
C THR A 213 -4.61 21.71 -28.35
N ASP A 214 -4.48 22.90 -28.94
CA ASP A 214 -3.49 23.92 -28.59
C ASP A 214 -3.78 24.62 -27.26
N GLU A 215 -5.03 24.65 -26.82
CA GLU A 215 -5.42 25.19 -25.51
C GLU A 215 -5.28 24.14 -24.40
N ALA A 216 -5.54 22.87 -24.70
CA ALA A 216 -5.61 21.82 -23.69
C ALA A 216 -4.23 21.26 -23.26
N MET A 217 -3.21 21.34 -24.12
CA MET A 217 -1.90 20.74 -23.84
C MET A 217 -1.07 21.56 -22.82
N PRO A 218 -0.41 20.92 -21.84
CA PRO A 218 0.54 21.60 -20.96
C PRO A 218 1.82 22.00 -21.72
N ALA A 219 2.49 23.06 -21.25
CA ALA A 219 3.64 23.65 -21.94
C ALA A 219 4.93 22.82 -21.87
N GLN A 220 5.02 21.85 -20.94
CA GLN A 220 6.22 21.02 -20.80
C GLN A 220 5.89 19.66 -20.19
N GLU A 221 6.34 18.59 -20.85
CA GLU A 221 6.09 17.22 -20.43
C GLU A 221 7.41 16.53 -20.01
N LEU A 222 7.39 15.80 -18.90
CA LEU A 222 8.52 14.96 -18.51
C LEU A 222 8.74 13.87 -19.55
N LEU A 223 9.99 13.54 -19.87
CA LEU A 223 10.26 12.45 -20.80
C LEU A 223 9.64 11.13 -20.34
N TYR A 224 9.78 10.82 -19.05
CA TYR A 224 9.15 9.69 -18.40
C TYR A 224 8.96 9.98 -16.91
N THR A 225 8.07 9.23 -16.27
CA THR A 225 7.97 9.08 -14.82
C THR A 225 8.40 7.67 -14.45
N ALA A 226 9.11 7.53 -13.33
CA ALA A 226 9.53 6.23 -12.82
C ALA A 226 9.14 6.11 -11.35
N TYR A 227 8.69 4.93 -10.94
CA TYR A 227 8.21 4.63 -9.59
C TYR A 227 8.51 3.16 -9.26
N PRO A 228 8.74 2.77 -7.99
CA PRO A 228 8.84 3.61 -6.80
C PRO A 228 10.10 4.47 -6.76
N VAL A 229 10.02 5.56 -6.00
CA VAL A 229 11.13 6.42 -5.58
C VAL A 229 11.01 6.71 -4.08
N GLY A 230 12.07 7.25 -3.46
CA GLY A 230 12.02 7.62 -2.04
C GLY A 230 12.01 6.39 -1.12
N ASN A 231 11.25 6.43 -0.03
CA ASN A 231 11.28 5.43 1.05
C ASN A 231 9.90 4.87 1.44
N GLY A 232 8.86 5.11 0.62
CA GLY A 232 7.47 4.77 0.96
C GLY A 232 6.92 3.50 0.30
N ALA A 233 7.69 2.85 -0.58
CA ALA A 233 7.17 1.74 -1.37
C ALA A 233 6.87 0.51 -0.50
N LEU A 234 5.71 -0.13 -0.67
CA LEU A 234 5.47 -1.44 -0.07
C LEU A 234 6.53 -2.46 -0.56
N PRO A 235 6.90 -3.46 0.25
CA PRO A 235 7.79 -4.53 -0.21
C PRO A 235 7.11 -5.50 -1.18
N TYR A 236 5.78 -5.56 -1.16
CA TYR A 236 4.99 -6.56 -1.84
C TYR A 236 3.85 -5.94 -2.66
N PHE A 237 3.21 -6.78 -3.45
CA PHE A 237 2.02 -6.50 -4.25
C PHE A 237 1.05 -7.69 -4.17
N HIS A 238 -0.24 -7.38 -4.01
CA HIS A 238 -1.37 -8.31 -4.15
C HIS A 238 -2.68 -7.51 -4.33
N GLY A 239 -3.75 -8.17 -4.78
CA GLY A 239 -5.12 -7.65 -4.66
C GLY A 239 -5.61 -6.72 -5.78
N GLU A 240 -4.90 -6.59 -6.91
CA GLU A 240 -5.39 -5.82 -8.06
C GLU A 240 -6.40 -6.62 -8.88
N ARG A 241 -7.45 -5.95 -9.37
CA ARG A 241 -8.44 -6.52 -10.29
C ARG A 241 -8.56 -5.65 -11.55
N PRO A 242 -8.32 -6.19 -12.76
CA PRO A 242 -7.83 -7.55 -13.03
C PRO A 242 -6.36 -7.72 -12.60
N ASP A 243 -5.95 -8.95 -12.28
CA ASP A 243 -4.61 -9.23 -11.75
C ASP A 243 -3.54 -9.22 -12.87
N PRO A 244 -2.48 -8.40 -12.80
CA PRO A 244 -1.39 -8.38 -13.79
C PRO A 244 -0.47 -9.61 -13.76
N VAL A 245 -0.48 -10.40 -12.68
CA VAL A 245 0.38 -11.58 -12.45
C VAL A 245 -0.38 -12.74 -11.78
N PRO A 246 -1.47 -13.24 -12.38
CA PRO A 246 -2.46 -14.12 -11.73
C PRO A 246 -1.93 -15.48 -11.27
N GLU A 247 -0.74 -15.89 -11.69
CA GLU A 247 -0.11 -17.13 -11.24
C GLU A 247 0.54 -17.02 -9.85
N TYR A 248 0.60 -15.82 -9.27
CA TYR A 248 1.23 -15.55 -7.97
C TYR A 248 0.24 -14.83 -7.04
N GLU A 249 -0.01 -15.43 -5.87
CA GLU A 249 -0.83 -14.81 -4.82
C GLU A 249 -0.22 -13.49 -4.32
N ILE A 250 1.11 -13.46 -4.21
CA ILE A 250 1.88 -12.31 -3.75
C ILE A 250 3.20 -12.20 -4.51
N THR A 251 3.55 -11.00 -4.92
CA THR A 251 4.84 -10.69 -5.54
C THR A 251 5.53 -9.54 -4.82
N GLY A 252 6.73 -9.16 -5.26
CA GLY A 252 7.34 -7.89 -4.90
C GLY A 252 6.60 -6.73 -5.54
N ASN A 253 6.67 -5.56 -4.89
CA ASN A 253 6.15 -4.33 -5.45
C ASN A 253 6.86 -4.03 -6.79
N PRO A 254 6.12 -3.83 -7.90
CA PRO A 254 6.73 -3.67 -9.20
C PRO A 254 7.50 -2.35 -9.30
N ALA A 255 8.60 -2.34 -10.05
CA ALA A 255 9.21 -1.11 -10.56
C ALA A 255 8.58 -0.78 -11.91
N SER A 256 8.24 0.48 -12.17
CA SER A 256 7.55 0.91 -13.40
C SER A 256 8.14 2.19 -13.98
N ILE A 257 8.03 2.30 -15.29
CA ILE A 257 8.39 3.51 -16.04
C ILE A 257 7.32 3.78 -17.11
N ASP A 258 6.86 5.02 -17.17
CA ASP A 258 5.85 5.51 -18.10
C ASP A 258 6.43 6.68 -18.91
N PHE A 259 6.61 6.48 -20.20
CA PHE A 259 7.14 7.52 -21.11
C PHE A 259 6.02 8.43 -21.60
N SER A 260 6.35 9.71 -21.77
CA SER A 260 5.52 10.65 -22.54
C SER A 260 5.25 10.09 -23.94
N GLU A 261 4.06 10.32 -24.49
CA GLU A 261 3.81 10.00 -25.91
C GLU A 261 4.69 10.86 -26.83
N ALA A 262 5.00 12.09 -26.43
CA ALA A 262 5.96 12.96 -27.12
C ALA A 262 7.40 12.42 -27.07
N ALA A 263 7.67 11.39 -26.26
CA ALA A 263 8.93 10.66 -26.33
C ALA A 263 9.12 9.97 -27.70
N GLY A 264 8.03 9.66 -28.41
CA GLY A 264 8.06 8.82 -29.61
C GLY A 264 8.42 7.38 -29.27
N LYS A 265 8.73 6.57 -30.30
CA LYS A 265 8.93 5.12 -30.12
C LYS A 265 10.04 4.79 -29.12
N ILE A 266 9.67 4.05 -28.08
CA ILE A 266 10.60 3.47 -27.09
C ILE A 266 10.76 1.98 -27.37
N THR A 267 12.00 1.51 -27.44
CA THR A 267 12.30 0.07 -27.52
C THR A 267 13.08 -0.35 -26.29
N MET A 268 12.43 -1.07 -25.38
CA MET A 268 13.08 -1.65 -24.21
C MET A 268 14.18 -2.63 -24.63
N LYS A 269 15.34 -2.55 -23.96
CA LYS A 269 16.46 -3.50 -24.08
C LYS A 269 16.60 -4.36 -22.84
N SER A 270 16.47 -3.77 -21.67
CA SER A 270 16.41 -4.49 -20.40
C SER A 270 15.70 -3.68 -19.34
N PHE A 271 15.02 -4.37 -18.43
CA PHE A 271 14.55 -3.81 -17.17
C PHE A 271 15.04 -4.74 -16.06
N LYS A 272 15.81 -4.22 -15.11
CA LYS A 272 16.43 -4.99 -14.02
C LYS A 272 16.26 -4.28 -12.69
N LEU A 273 16.26 -5.08 -11.62
CA LEU A 273 16.19 -4.62 -10.24
C LEU A 273 17.36 -5.20 -9.45
N TYR A 274 17.98 -4.39 -8.58
CA TYR A 274 19.14 -4.79 -7.79
C TYR A 274 18.99 -4.43 -6.32
N GLN A 275 19.51 -5.29 -5.44
CA GLN A 275 19.81 -4.99 -4.04
C GLN A 275 21.34 -4.95 -3.89
N GLY A 276 21.91 -3.74 -3.76
CA GLY A 276 23.35 -3.57 -3.85
C GLY A 276 23.88 -4.03 -5.21
N LYS A 277 24.74 -5.07 -5.21
CA LYS A 277 25.29 -5.69 -6.44
C LYS A 277 24.49 -6.90 -6.92
N ASN A 278 23.54 -7.40 -6.12
CA ASN A 278 22.78 -8.60 -6.41
C ASN A 278 21.57 -8.26 -7.27
N GLU A 279 21.45 -8.87 -8.45
CA GLU A 279 20.25 -8.76 -9.27
C GLU A 279 19.12 -9.57 -8.65
N ILE A 280 17.95 -8.96 -8.49
CA ILE A 280 16.76 -9.63 -7.99
C ILE A 280 16.22 -10.54 -9.08
N ARG A 281 16.07 -11.84 -8.77
CA ARG A 281 15.56 -12.88 -9.66
C ARG A 281 14.76 -13.93 -8.88
N PRO A 282 13.76 -14.59 -9.49
CA PRO A 282 13.25 -14.32 -10.84
C PRO A 282 12.35 -13.07 -10.88
N VAL A 283 12.26 -12.44 -12.05
CA VAL A 283 11.41 -11.26 -12.32
C VAL A 283 10.57 -11.51 -13.56
N ARG A 284 9.42 -10.84 -13.66
CA ARG A 284 8.60 -10.74 -14.87
C ARG A 284 8.53 -9.29 -15.32
N VAL A 285 8.76 -9.04 -16.60
CA VAL A 285 8.59 -7.69 -17.18
C VAL A 285 7.34 -7.68 -18.05
N LEU A 286 6.41 -6.79 -17.71
CA LEU A 286 5.22 -6.49 -18.49
C LEU A 286 5.46 -5.30 -19.41
N THR A 287 4.88 -5.42 -20.60
CA THR A 287 4.87 -4.48 -21.72
C THR A 287 3.47 -4.54 -22.34
N ALA A 288 3.11 -3.57 -23.20
CA ALA A 288 1.85 -3.64 -23.95
C ALA A 288 1.61 -4.97 -24.69
N GLY A 289 2.68 -5.62 -25.18
CA GLY A 289 2.56 -6.83 -25.98
C GLY A 289 2.37 -8.13 -25.19
N ASN A 290 2.58 -8.12 -23.88
CA ASN A 290 2.47 -9.31 -23.02
C ASN A 290 1.72 -9.05 -21.71
N ASP A 291 1.10 -7.89 -21.55
CA ASP A 291 0.21 -7.60 -20.45
C ASP A 291 -1.06 -8.46 -20.57
N PRO A 292 -1.34 -9.39 -19.62
CA PRO A 292 -2.46 -10.31 -19.72
C PRO A 292 -3.82 -9.61 -19.81
N ASN A 293 -3.92 -8.37 -19.29
CA ASN A 293 -5.16 -7.61 -19.27
C ASN A 293 -5.22 -6.50 -20.32
N GLY A 294 -4.19 -6.34 -21.15
CA GLY A 294 -4.15 -5.34 -22.24
C GLY A 294 -4.34 -3.89 -21.79
N ARG A 295 -3.93 -3.54 -20.57
CA ARG A 295 -4.05 -2.21 -19.97
C ARG A 295 -2.82 -1.33 -20.20
N LEU A 296 -1.63 -1.92 -20.32
CA LEU A 296 -0.39 -1.17 -20.56
C LEU A 296 -0.34 -0.59 -21.97
N THR A 297 0.01 0.69 -22.08
CA THR A 297 0.30 1.33 -23.37
C THR A 297 1.68 0.97 -23.89
N ALA A 298 1.97 1.28 -25.16
CA ALA A 298 3.29 1.08 -25.76
C ALA A 298 4.42 1.88 -25.08
N TYR A 299 4.08 2.80 -24.18
CA TYR A 299 5.00 3.66 -23.43
C TYR A 299 5.20 3.22 -21.97
N GLN A 300 4.49 2.18 -21.54
CA GLN A 300 4.47 1.71 -20.16
C GLN A 300 5.13 0.35 -20.00
N PHE A 301 5.98 0.25 -18.98
CA PHE A 301 6.73 -0.96 -18.66
C PHE A 301 6.74 -1.18 -17.15
N ALA A 302 6.58 -2.44 -16.72
CA ALA A 302 6.60 -2.81 -15.31
C ALA A 302 7.42 -4.07 -15.06
N LEU A 303 8.27 -4.07 -14.05
CA LEU A 303 9.07 -5.21 -13.60
C LEU A 303 8.55 -5.67 -12.25
N PHE A 304 8.02 -6.89 -12.22
CA PHE A 304 7.57 -7.59 -11.02
C PHE A 304 8.66 -8.53 -10.52
N PRO A 305 9.22 -8.31 -9.33
CA PRO A 305 9.94 -9.35 -8.60
C PRO A 305 8.95 -10.47 -8.24
N LEU A 306 9.22 -11.72 -8.61
CA LEU A 306 8.27 -12.83 -8.36
C LEU A 306 8.31 -13.33 -6.90
N LYS A 307 9.07 -12.65 -6.04
CA LYS A 307 9.07 -12.80 -4.60
C LYS A 307 8.98 -11.42 -3.97
N PRO A 308 8.31 -11.28 -2.81
CA PRO A 308 8.33 -10.05 -2.03
C PRO A 308 9.75 -9.53 -1.79
N LEU A 309 9.85 -8.20 -1.70
CA LEU A 309 11.08 -7.52 -1.35
C LEU A 309 11.21 -7.45 0.18
N GLU A 310 12.42 -7.26 0.68
CA GLU A 310 12.67 -7.11 2.11
C GLU A 310 12.19 -5.73 2.58
N TYR A 311 11.74 -5.62 3.84
CA TYR A 311 11.38 -4.34 4.44
C TYR A 311 12.61 -3.43 4.59
N GLY A 312 12.39 -2.11 4.61
CA GLY A 312 13.44 -1.13 4.92
C GLY A 312 14.65 -1.13 3.98
N THR A 313 14.58 -1.79 2.82
CA THR A 313 15.73 -2.18 2.00
C THR A 313 15.85 -1.33 0.75
N LEU A 314 17.08 -0.92 0.40
CA LEU A 314 17.37 -0.09 -0.76
C LEU A 314 17.51 -0.95 -2.03
N TYR A 315 16.75 -0.59 -3.05
CA TYR A 315 16.79 -1.20 -4.37
C TYR A 315 17.14 -0.18 -5.44
N THR A 316 17.76 -0.66 -6.52
CA THR A 316 18.09 0.14 -7.71
C THR A 316 17.43 -0.49 -8.93
N ALA A 317 16.58 0.26 -9.60
CA ALA A 317 15.96 -0.13 -10.87
C ALA A 317 16.75 0.48 -12.03
N VAL A 318 16.95 -0.31 -13.08
CA VAL A 318 17.69 0.08 -14.29
C VAL A 318 16.89 -0.33 -15.51
N PHE A 319 16.56 0.64 -16.35
CA PHE A 319 15.82 0.47 -17.60
C PHE A 319 16.67 0.97 -18.77
N ASP A 320 17.16 0.05 -19.59
CA ASP A 320 17.91 0.35 -20.81
C ASP A 320 16.97 0.35 -22.01
N TYR A 321 17.06 1.38 -22.85
CA TYR A 321 16.16 1.55 -23.98
C TYR A 321 16.86 2.18 -25.19
N VAL A 322 16.21 2.06 -26.35
CA VAL A 322 16.55 2.80 -27.55
C VAL A 322 15.43 3.78 -27.87
N ARG A 323 15.81 5.03 -28.12
CA ARG A 323 14.94 6.13 -28.57
C ARG A 323 15.65 6.86 -29.71
N ASN A 324 14.96 7.10 -30.83
CA ASN A 324 15.53 7.78 -32.00
C ASN A 324 16.87 7.17 -32.47
N GLY A 325 16.97 5.83 -32.45
CA GLY A 325 18.20 5.09 -32.83
C GLY A 325 19.35 5.16 -31.82
N ARG A 326 19.22 5.92 -30.72
CA ARG A 326 20.26 6.06 -29.68
C ARG A 326 19.91 5.23 -28.45
N ARG A 327 20.92 4.57 -27.87
CA ARG A 327 20.80 3.89 -26.57
C ARG A 327 20.79 4.93 -25.45
N ALA A 328 19.93 4.72 -24.47
CA ALA A 328 19.82 5.52 -23.26
C ALA A 328 19.47 4.60 -22.07
N GLN A 329 19.63 5.13 -20.86
CA GLN A 329 19.34 4.42 -19.61
C GLN A 329 18.58 5.34 -18.66
N ALA A 330 17.50 4.81 -18.09
CA ALA A 330 16.87 5.37 -16.90
C ALA A 330 17.29 4.53 -15.68
N LYS A 331 17.77 5.19 -14.63
CA LYS A 331 18.22 4.54 -13.39
C LYS A 331 17.70 5.30 -12.20
N TRP A 332 17.05 4.61 -11.28
CA TRP A 332 16.51 5.22 -10.07
C TRP A 332 16.62 4.27 -8.88
N GLN A 333 16.45 4.82 -7.68
CA GLN A 333 16.52 4.07 -6.43
C GLN A 333 15.26 4.32 -5.61
N PHE A 334 14.90 3.29 -4.84
CA PHE A 334 13.86 3.38 -3.83
C PHE A 334 14.20 2.48 -2.66
N ARG A 335 13.71 2.85 -1.49
CA ARG A 335 13.74 2.02 -0.30
C ARG A 335 12.33 1.52 -0.03
N THR A 336 12.19 0.22 0.16
CA THR A 336 10.94 -0.33 0.69
C THR A 336 10.71 0.22 2.09
N ARG A 337 9.45 0.51 2.41
CA ARG A 337 9.07 1.03 3.71
C ARG A 337 9.43 0.06 4.83
N LYS A 338 9.45 0.57 6.06
CA LYS A 338 9.40 -0.27 7.26
C LYS A 338 7.93 -0.61 7.61
N PRO A 339 7.69 -1.60 8.49
CA PRO A 339 6.38 -1.81 9.11
C PRO A 339 5.90 -0.57 9.89
N ASP A 340 4.59 -0.39 10.01
CA ASP A 340 3.99 0.79 10.68
C ASP A 340 4.06 0.74 12.21
N TYR A 341 4.41 -0.41 12.77
CA TYR A 341 4.59 -0.65 14.20
C TYR A 341 6.07 -1.01 14.49
N PRO A 342 6.56 -0.80 15.73
CA PRO A 342 7.83 -1.36 16.14
C PRO A 342 7.86 -2.86 15.81
N TYR A 343 8.96 -3.35 15.24
CA TYR A 343 8.92 -4.65 14.59
C TYR A 343 10.11 -5.55 14.84
N PHE A 344 9.87 -6.85 14.71
CA PHE A 344 10.87 -7.90 14.79
C PHE A 344 10.97 -8.64 13.46
N GLU A 345 12.20 -8.86 13.00
CA GLU A 345 12.51 -9.83 11.96
C GLU A 345 13.24 -11.01 12.60
N VAL A 346 12.66 -12.21 12.50
CA VAL A 346 13.10 -13.39 13.26
C VAL A 346 13.31 -14.59 12.35
N ASN A 347 14.15 -15.53 12.79
CA ASN A 347 14.29 -16.85 12.18
C ASN A 347 13.61 -17.94 13.02
N GLY A 348 13.56 -17.78 14.34
CA GLY A 348 13.15 -18.79 15.33
C GLY A 348 14.17 -18.92 16.46
N GLY A 349 13.69 -19.18 17.66
CA GLY A 349 14.48 -19.35 18.88
C GLY A 349 14.80 -18.06 19.64
N GLU A 350 14.54 -16.89 19.05
CA GLU A 350 14.80 -15.61 19.69
C GLU A 350 13.87 -15.34 20.88
N THR A 351 14.38 -14.60 21.87
CA THR A 351 13.56 -14.01 22.93
C THR A 351 13.38 -12.51 22.68
N LEU A 352 12.14 -12.08 22.47
CA LEU A 352 11.78 -10.74 22.03
C LEU A 352 11.33 -9.90 23.22
N ALA A 353 11.95 -8.73 23.39
CA ALA A 353 11.57 -7.76 24.40
C ALA A 353 10.30 -7.01 23.99
N VAL A 354 9.19 -7.25 24.69
CA VAL A 354 7.91 -6.60 24.43
C VAL A 354 7.41 -5.85 25.67
N ARG A 355 6.68 -4.77 25.46
CA ARG A 355 6.03 -3.99 26.52
C ARG A 355 4.53 -4.25 26.55
N LYS A 356 3.97 -4.11 27.75
CA LYS A 356 2.54 -4.30 28.00
C LYS A 356 1.70 -3.38 27.11
N GLY A 357 0.77 -3.96 26.36
CA GLY A 357 -0.21 -3.25 25.52
C GLY A 357 0.37 -2.57 24.28
N GLU A 358 1.69 -2.54 24.09
CA GLU A 358 2.31 -1.99 22.88
C GLU A 358 2.08 -2.94 21.70
N LYS A 359 1.75 -2.36 20.54
CA LYS A 359 1.55 -3.12 19.30
C LYS A 359 2.87 -3.29 18.58
N TYR A 360 3.19 -4.53 18.23
CA TYR A 360 4.38 -4.90 17.47
C TYR A 360 4.01 -5.62 16.19
N PHE A 361 4.83 -5.47 15.16
CA PHE A 361 4.78 -6.34 13.98
C PHE A 361 5.89 -7.39 14.07
N ILE A 362 5.59 -8.64 13.72
CA ILE A 362 6.59 -9.71 13.64
C ILE A 362 6.56 -10.37 12.27
N HIS A 363 7.74 -10.44 11.64
CA HIS A 363 7.99 -11.07 10.37
C HIS A 363 9.01 -12.21 10.53
N TRP A 364 8.66 -13.40 10.04
CA TRP A 364 9.60 -14.52 9.97
C TRP A 364 10.30 -14.51 8.62
N ARG A 365 11.63 -14.46 8.62
CA ARG A 365 12.42 -14.39 7.38
C ARG A 365 12.09 -15.55 6.45
N GLY A 366 11.92 -15.21 5.18
CA GLY A 366 11.57 -16.17 4.13
C GLY A 366 10.14 -16.70 4.20
N ARG A 367 9.29 -16.18 5.10
CA ARG A 367 7.86 -16.54 5.21
C ARG A 367 7.00 -15.38 4.73
N TRP A 368 6.51 -15.49 3.50
CA TRP A 368 5.64 -14.50 2.85
C TRP A 368 4.35 -15.15 2.40
N CYS A 369 3.23 -14.62 2.85
CA CYS A 369 1.90 -15.19 2.63
C CYS A 369 0.83 -14.24 3.15
N LEU A 370 -0.39 -14.37 2.62
CA LEU A 370 -1.57 -13.61 3.01
C LEU A 370 -2.51 -14.51 3.83
N GLU A 371 -3.38 -15.28 3.18
CA GLU A 371 -4.44 -16.05 3.87
C GLU A 371 -3.92 -17.35 4.51
N ALA A 372 -3.00 -18.05 3.84
CA ALA A 372 -2.50 -19.37 4.24
C ALA A 372 -1.64 -19.36 5.52
N CYS A 373 -1.21 -18.19 5.99
CA CYS A 373 -0.28 -18.04 7.11
C CYS A 373 -0.85 -17.33 8.33
N THR A 374 -2.17 -17.14 8.35
CA THR A 374 -2.89 -16.41 9.40
C THR A 374 -2.93 -17.17 10.73
N ARG A 375 -2.56 -18.46 10.74
CA ARG A 375 -2.66 -19.29 11.93
C ARG A 375 -1.34 -19.36 12.70
N TYR A 376 -1.47 -19.14 14.00
CA TYR A 376 -0.37 -19.11 14.95
C TYR A 376 -0.72 -19.98 16.15
N THR A 377 0.29 -20.68 16.66
CA THR A 377 0.19 -21.42 17.90
C THR A 377 0.94 -20.67 18.99
N TYR A 378 0.34 -20.59 20.17
CA TYR A 378 0.97 -19.91 21.30
C TYR A 378 0.72 -20.64 22.62
N ARG A 379 1.67 -20.50 23.54
CA ARG A 379 1.57 -21.01 24.92
C ARG A 379 1.80 -19.85 25.87
N GLN A 380 0.78 -19.56 26.68
CA GLN A 380 0.79 -18.46 27.65
C GLN A 380 0.59 -19.00 29.06
N ARG A 381 1.19 -18.33 30.05
CA ARG A 381 0.96 -18.65 31.47
C ARG A 381 -0.30 -17.95 31.98
N PRO A 382 -0.96 -18.47 33.02
CA PRO A 382 -2.06 -17.77 33.68
C PRO A 382 -1.67 -16.33 34.04
N GLY A 383 -2.49 -15.35 33.67
CA GLY A 383 -2.23 -13.93 33.89
C GLY A 383 -1.49 -13.21 32.75
N SER A 384 -1.13 -13.91 31.67
CA SER A 384 -0.64 -13.30 30.43
C SER A 384 -1.61 -13.56 29.27
N ARG A 385 -1.77 -12.57 28.39
CA ARG A 385 -2.66 -12.62 27.22
C ARG A 385 -1.92 -12.12 25.98
N LEU A 386 -1.91 -12.93 24.93
CA LEU A 386 -1.57 -12.50 23.58
C LEU A 386 -2.83 -12.08 22.82
N SER A 387 -2.80 -10.91 22.19
CA SER A 387 -3.82 -10.47 21.25
C SER A 387 -3.19 -10.37 19.85
N ILE A 388 -3.71 -11.13 18.90
CA ILE A 388 -3.29 -11.07 17.49
C ILE A 388 -4.29 -10.17 16.77
N GLY A 389 -3.79 -9.05 16.25
CA GLY A 389 -4.57 -8.07 15.53
C GLY A 389 -4.58 -8.33 14.03
N ARG A 390 -4.12 -7.34 13.24
CA ARG A 390 -4.13 -7.41 11.77
C ARG A 390 -3.06 -8.36 11.25
N HIS A 391 -3.42 -9.15 10.24
CA HIS A 391 -2.47 -9.87 9.40
C HIS A 391 -1.93 -8.94 8.32
N GLU A 392 -0.61 -8.83 8.21
CA GLU A 392 0.05 -8.12 7.12
C GLU A 392 0.87 -9.12 6.31
N ALA A 393 1.27 -8.76 5.08
CA ALA A 393 2.01 -9.69 4.24
C ALA A 393 3.29 -10.18 4.94
N GLY A 394 3.38 -11.49 5.14
CA GLY A 394 4.53 -12.13 5.78
C GLY A 394 4.59 -12.00 7.32
N GLY A 395 3.55 -11.50 7.99
CA GLY A 395 3.59 -11.35 9.44
C GLY A 395 2.27 -10.99 10.10
N ILE A 396 2.34 -10.69 11.40
CA ILE A 396 1.19 -10.25 12.19
C ILE A 396 1.53 -9.06 13.06
N VAL A 397 0.51 -8.23 13.28
CA VAL A 397 0.50 -7.24 14.35
C VAL A 397 -0.04 -7.91 15.61
N PHE A 398 0.65 -7.80 16.73
CA PHE A 398 0.25 -8.38 18.01
C PHE A 398 0.53 -7.43 19.17
N SER A 399 -0.15 -7.65 20.28
CA SER A 399 0.17 -7.03 21.57
C SER A 399 0.12 -8.06 22.69
N VAL A 400 0.86 -7.79 23.77
CA VAL A 400 0.91 -8.68 24.93
C VAL A 400 0.49 -7.92 26.18
N ASP A 401 -0.36 -8.54 26.98
CA ASP A 401 -0.72 -8.08 28.31
C ASP A 401 -0.29 -9.11 29.37
N GLY A 402 0.10 -8.64 30.55
CA GLY A 402 0.50 -9.50 31.66
C GLY A 402 1.27 -8.75 32.74
N MET A 403 2.01 -9.52 33.55
CA MET A 403 2.97 -8.99 34.53
C MET A 403 4.39 -9.02 33.97
N ALA A 404 5.25 -8.08 34.36
CA ALA A 404 6.68 -8.12 34.09
C ALA A 404 7.29 -9.52 34.32
N GLY A 405 8.14 -9.96 33.38
CA GLY A 405 8.77 -11.29 33.40
C GLY A 405 7.90 -12.42 32.82
N SER A 406 6.66 -12.13 32.42
CA SER A 406 5.81 -13.09 31.71
C SER A 406 6.44 -13.51 30.38
N ARG A 407 6.26 -14.78 30.04
CA ARG A 407 6.76 -15.38 28.79
C ARG A 407 5.62 -16.01 28.02
N ILE A 408 5.51 -15.68 26.73
CA ILE A 408 4.59 -16.32 25.79
C ILE A 408 5.41 -16.90 24.65
N THR A 409 5.28 -18.19 24.39
CA THR A 409 5.84 -18.77 23.17
C THR A 409 4.86 -18.53 22.02
N LEU A 410 5.35 -18.05 20.89
CA LEU A 410 4.58 -17.80 19.67
C LEU A 410 5.30 -18.45 18.49
N ALA A 411 4.59 -19.25 17.71
CA ALA A 411 5.10 -19.86 16.49
C ALA A 411 4.03 -19.84 15.39
N PRO A 412 4.43 -19.77 14.11
CA PRO A 412 3.50 -20.10 13.03
C PRO A 412 2.96 -21.52 13.18
N GLU A 413 1.69 -21.74 12.85
CA GLU A 413 1.09 -23.07 12.94
C GLU A 413 1.83 -24.07 12.02
N GLY A 414 2.20 -25.23 12.56
CA GLY A 414 2.97 -26.26 11.84
C GLY A 414 4.49 -26.05 11.79
N GLU A 415 5.00 -24.91 12.25
CA GLU A 415 6.44 -24.55 12.20
C GLU A 415 7.00 -24.26 13.61
N THR A 416 6.92 -25.24 14.52
CA THR A 416 7.32 -25.04 15.93
C THR A 416 8.80 -24.67 16.12
N GLU A 417 9.66 -25.08 15.19
CA GLU A 417 11.08 -24.74 15.13
C GLU A 417 11.33 -23.25 14.87
N ARG A 418 10.34 -22.54 14.30
CA ARG A 418 10.35 -21.08 14.15
C ARG A 418 9.79 -20.33 15.37
N GLY A 419 9.54 -21.04 16.47
CA GLY A 419 8.96 -20.45 17.67
C GLY A 419 9.86 -19.39 18.30
N VAL A 420 9.28 -18.28 18.72
CA VAL A 420 9.93 -17.21 19.47
C VAL A 420 9.33 -17.11 20.87
N THR A 421 10.09 -16.52 21.80
CA THR A 421 9.59 -16.22 23.15
C THR A 421 9.36 -14.72 23.30
N LEU A 422 8.12 -14.31 23.53
CA LEU A 422 7.77 -12.93 23.89
C LEU A 422 8.00 -12.74 25.39
N TYR A 423 8.91 -11.85 25.76
CA TYR A 423 9.27 -11.54 27.14
C TYR A 423 8.74 -10.15 27.52
N LEU A 424 7.79 -10.11 28.45
CA LEU A 424 7.16 -8.88 28.92
C LEU A 424 8.10 -8.13 29.88
N GLN A 425 8.47 -6.90 29.53
CA GLN A 425 9.45 -6.13 30.31
C GLN A 425 8.86 -5.45 31.54
N ASP A 426 7.58 -5.09 31.49
CA ASP A 426 6.88 -4.22 32.45
C ASP A 426 5.54 -4.78 32.94
#